data_AF-A0AAD9C1X4-F1
#
_entry.id   AF-A0AAD9C1X4-F1
#
_cell.length_a   1.000
_cell.length_b   1.000
_cell.length_c   1.000
_cell.angle_alpha   90.00
_cell.angle_beta   90.00
_cell.angle_gamma   90.00
#
_symmetry.space_group_name_H-M   'P 1'
#
loop_
_entity.id
_entity.type
_entity.pdbx_description
1 polymer ?
#
loop_
_entity_poly.entity_id
_entity_poly.type
_entity_poly.pdbx_seq_one_letter_code
_entity_poly.pdbx_strand_id
1 'polypeptide(L)'
;MKGFKSVTWNFTEASHGKGAPDGVGGALKNLADRLVAYGTDIPDAEALLHNLSKQSSVKLFKVTEEKVETYRELVPPSLKTVQGTLKVHQLVSTDPGKIKVREVSCFCRPACDCYSPKEFILKENAASEEKAEESIEVGQWVLVEYDGDLYPGTVTQIVEDQFEVDTMNCAGENRFFYPSIGFPGDKVWYFRDNIKDMIPEPMPATSSARHFSVAAEIWAKWRRGEERR
;
A
#
# COMPACT_ATOMS: atom_id res chain seq x y z
N MET A 1 14.71 -22.88 -5.80
CA MET A 1 13.73 -21.85 -5.43
C MET A 1 13.92 -21.50 -3.96
N LYS A 2 14.34 -20.26 -3.66
CA LYS A 2 14.27 -19.71 -2.30
C LYS A 2 12.91 -19.05 -2.16
N GLY A 3 12.15 -19.36 -1.11
CA GLY A 3 10.82 -18.80 -0.88
C GLY A 3 9.82 -19.81 -0.33
N PHE A 4 8.64 -19.33 0.04
CA PHE A 4 7.53 -20.16 0.52
C PHE A 4 6.93 -20.97 -0.64
N LYS A 5 6.67 -22.26 -0.42
CA LYS A 5 5.95 -23.10 -1.40
C LYS A 5 4.47 -22.70 -1.54
N SER A 6 3.90 -22.23 -0.44
CA SER A 6 2.57 -21.67 -0.38
C SER A 6 2.48 -20.74 0.82
N VAL A 7 1.72 -19.66 0.70
CA VAL A 7 1.42 -18.72 1.78
C VAL A 7 -0.08 -18.58 1.90
N THR A 8 -0.57 -18.50 3.14
CA THR A 8 -1.91 -18.05 3.44
C THR A 8 -1.81 -17.00 4.53
N TRP A 9 -2.37 -15.84 4.28
CA TRP A 9 -2.46 -14.73 5.22
C TRP A 9 -3.91 -14.41 5.47
N ASN A 10 -4.30 -14.30 6.74
CA ASN A 10 -5.69 -14.03 7.13
C ASN A 10 -5.72 -12.77 7.99
N PHE A 11 -6.60 -11.84 7.64
CA PHE A 11 -6.90 -10.65 8.41
C PHE A 11 -8.08 -10.92 9.34
N THR A 12 -8.01 -10.41 10.57
CA THR A 12 -9.10 -10.51 11.55
C THR A 12 -10.18 -9.44 11.33
N GLU A 13 -9.81 -8.35 10.65
CA GLU A 13 -10.67 -7.26 10.21
C GLU A 13 -10.20 -6.83 8.83
N ALA A 14 -11.13 -6.52 7.91
CA ALA A 14 -10.82 -6.16 6.55
C ALA A 14 -9.81 -4.99 6.51
N SER A 15 -8.61 -5.25 5.96
CA SER A 15 -7.54 -4.28 5.69
C SER A 15 -7.08 -3.32 6.80
N HIS A 16 -7.55 -3.46 8.04
CA HIS A 16 -6.98 -2.74 9.18
C HIS A 16 -5.62 -3.36 9.61
N GLY A 17 -5.07 -4.27 8.80
CA GLY A 17 -3.72 -4.83 8.95
C GLY A 17 -3.57 -5.80 10.11
N LYS A 18 -4.57 -5.89 10.99
CA LYS A 18 -4.54 -6.77 12.16
C LYS A 18 -4.83 -8.21 11.77
N GLY A 19 -3.98 -9.11 12.22
CA GLY A 19 -4.10 -10.54 12.03
C GLY A 19 -3.50 -11.32 13.20
N ALA A 20 -3.49 -12.65 13.07
CA ALA A 20 -2.83 -13.53 14.04
C ALA A 20 -1.35 -13.14 14.34
N PRO A 21 -0.55 -12.65 13.36
CA PRO A 21 0.82 -12.21 13.63
C PRO A 21 0.95 -11.07 14.64
N ASP A 22 -0.03 -10.16 14.73
CA ASP A 22 -0.03 -9.08 15.72
C ASP A 22 -0.16 -9.61 17.14
N GLY A 23 -0.94 -10.67 17.32
CA GLY A 23 -1.05 -11.36 18.60
C GLY A 23 0.28 -12.01 19.03
N VAL A 24 1.00 -12.62 18.09
CA VAL A 24 2.35 -13.17 18.34
C VAL A 24 3.32 -12.05 18.71
N GLY A 25 3.29 -10.94 17.97
CA GLY A 25 4.11 -9.75 18.28
C GLY A 25 3.78 -9.15 19.65
N GLY A 26 2.49 -9.04 19.99
CA GLY A 26 2.03 -8.56 21.28
C GLY A 26 2.47 -9.46 22.44
N ALA A 27 2.40 -10.78 22.28
CA ALA A 27 2.87 -11.73 23.29
C ALA A 27 4.38 -11.61 23.55
N LEU A 28 5.18 -11.43 22.49
CA LEU A 28 6.63 -11.21 22.59
C LEU A 28 6.97 -9.87 23.25
N LYS A 29 6.26 -8.80 22.90
CA LYS A 29 6.41 -7.49 23.54
C LYS A 29 6.11 -7.55 25.04
N ASN A 30 4.97 -8.13 25.41
CA ASN A 30 4.60 -8.33 26.81
C ASN A 30 5.63 -9.19 27.58
N LEU A 31 6.24 -10.17 26.91
CA LEU A 31 7.32 -10.97 27.51
C LEU A 31 8.59 -10.13 27.72
N ALA A 32 8.97 -9.28 26.76
CA ALA A 32 10.10 -8.36 26.90
C ALA A 32 9.86 -7.37 28.05
N ASP A 33 8.67 -6.76 28.11
CA ASP A 33 8.29 -5.82 29.18
C ASP A 33 8.36 -6.49 30.56
N ARG A 34 7.90 -7.74 30.64
CA ARG A 34 7.98 -8.54 31.87
C ARG A 34 9.43 -8.77 32.30
N LEU A 35 10.32 -9.08 31.37
CA LEU A 35 11.74 -9.32 31.67
C LEU A 35 12.42 -8.07 32.23
N VAL A 36 12.15 -6.93 31.61
CA VAL A 36 12.63 -5.63 32.10
C VAL A 36 12.07 -5.32 33.49
N ALA A 37 10.77 -5.54 33.70
CA ALA A 37 10.13 -5.33 34.99
C ALA A 37 10.71 -6.21 36.12
N TYR A 38 11.25 -7.39 35.79
CA TYR A 38 11.95 -8.27 36.74
C TYR A 38 13.47 -8.06 36.79
N GLY A 39 13.98 -6.95 36.24
CA GLY A 39 15.38 -6.54 36.38
C GLY A 39 16.34 -7.10 35.32
N THR A 40 15.83 -7.56 34.17
CA THR A 40 16.68 -7.95 33.04
C THR A 40 16.84 -6.78 32.07
N ASP A 41 18.07 -6.34 31.84
CA ASP A 41 18.35 -5.30 30.85
C ASP A 41 18.32 -5.85 29.42
N ILE A 42 17.66 -5.11 28.51
CA ILE A 42 17.59 -5.42 27.08
C ILE A 42 18.07 -4.19 26.29
N PRO A 43 19.40 -3.97 26.18
CA PRO A 43 19.94 -2.75 25.58
C PRO A 43 19.93 -2.75 24.04
N ASP A 44 19.84 -3.93 23.41
CA ASP A 44 19.96 -4.06 21.96
C ASP A 44 19.12 -5.23 21.41
N ALA A 45 19.08 -5.34 20.07
CA ALA A 45 18.32 -6.36 19.37
C ALA A 45 18.84 -7.80 19.60
N GLU A 46 20.13 -7.98 19.90
CA GLU A 46 20.71 -9.30 20.18
C GLU A 46 20.29 -9.78 21.57
N ALA A 47 20.34 -8.89 22.56
CA ALA A 47 19.84 -9.14 23.90
C ALA A 47 18.35 -9.47 23.86
N LEU A 48 17.56 -8.75 23.06
CA LEU A 48 16.13 -9.02 22.88
C LEU A 48 15.91 -10.42 22.29
N LEU A 49 16.60 -10.72 21.18
CA LEU A 49 16.51 -12.02 20.51
C LEU A 49 16.87 -13.17 21.45
N HIS A 50 18.00 -13.05 22.16
CA HIS A 50 18.50 -14.06 23.07
C HIS A 50 17.52 -14.35 24.21
N ASN A 51 17.03 -13.30 24.87
CA ASN A 51 16.13 -13.44 26.02
C ASN A 51 14.76 -14.00 25.61
N LEU A 52 14.18 -13.50 24.51
CA LEU A 52 12.88 -13.97 24.03
C LEU A 52 12.94 -15.40 23.47
N SER A 53 14.06 -15.79 22.83
CA SER A 53 14.23 -17.15 22.30
C SER A 53 14.36 -18.20 23.41
N LYS A 54 14.85 -17.81 24.60
CA LYS A 54 14.93 -18.70 25.77
C LYS A 54 13.59 -18.92 26.45
N GLN A 55 12.69 -17.94 26.37
CA GLN A 55 11.48 -17.90 27.20
C GLN A 55 10.18 -18.00 26.39
N SER A 56 10.26 -18.15 25.07
CA SER A 56 9.10 -18.36 24.22
C SER A 56 9.31 -19.56 23.30
N SER A 57 8.21 -20.15 22.85
CA SER A 57 8.22 -21.16 21.79
C SER A 57 8.30 -20.56 20.39
N VAL A 58 8.33 -19.23 20.28
CA VAL A 58 8.35 -18.52 18.99
C VAL A 58 9.77 -18.52 18.46
N LYS A 59 9.94 -18.95 17.20
CA LYS A 59 11.24 -18.90 16.52
C LYS A 59 11.49 -17.49 16.01
N LEU A 60 12.55 -16.87 16.51
CA LEU A 60 12.96 -15.52 16.16
C LEU A 60 14.20 -15.57 15.26
N PHE A 61 14.29 -14.62 14.33
CA PHE A 61 15.40 -14.52 13.40
C PHE A 61 15.89 -13.08 13.34
N LYS A 62 17.21 -12.87 13.43
CA LYS A 62 17.82 -11.56 13.17
C LYS A 62 17.90 -11.31 11.67
N VAL A 63 17.29 -10.20 11.25
CA VAL A 63 17.47 -9.61 9.93
C VAL A 63 18.51 -8.51 10.06
N THR A 64 19.59 -8.61 9.28
CA THR A 64 20.67 -7.61 9.26
C THR A 64 20.50 -6.71 8.05
N GLU A 65 21.14 -5.54 8.05
CA GLU A 65 21.03 -4.57 6.95
C GLU A 65 21.48 -5.18 5.62
N GLU A 66 22.55 -5.98 5.63
CA GLU A 66 23.04 -6.63 4.41
C GLU A 66 22.01 -7.60 3.83
N LYS A 67 21.23 -8.26 4.70
CA LYS A 67 20.12 -9.11 4.24
C LYS A 67 19.01 -8.27 3.63
N VAL A 68 18.64 -7.14 4.25
CA VAL A 68 17.61 -6.24 3.73
C VAL A 68 17.99 -5.77 2.33
N GLU A 69 19.23 -5.31 2.15
CA GLU A 69 19.72 -4.84 0.86
C GLU A 69 19.72 -5.95 -0.21
N THR A 70 20.18 -7.15 0.15
CA THR A 70 20.12 -8.31 -0.75
C THR A 70 18.68 -8.64 -1.19
N TYR A 71 17.69 -8.44 -0.32
CA TYR A 71 16.28 -8.67 -0.66
C TYR A 71 15.66 -7.53 -1.46
N ARG A 72 16.13 -6.28 -1.30
CA ARG A 72 15.66 -5.14 -2.12
C ARG A 72 15.93 -5.38 -3.61
N GLU A 73 17.11 -5.88 -3.95
CA GLU A 73 17.45 -6.25 -5.34
C GLU A 73 16.55 -7.34 -5.95
N LEU A 74 15.87 -8.14 -5.10
CA LEU A 74 14.97 -9.20 -5.53
C LEU A 74 13.53 -8.72 -5.74
N VAL A 75 13.19 -7.52 -5.28
CA VAL A 75 11.86 -6.94 -5.46
C VAL A 75 11.80 -6.28 -6.85
N PRO A 76 10.86 -6.64 -7.71
CA PRO A 76 10.68 -5.98 -9.00
C PRO A 76 10.43 -4.47 -8.82
N PRO A 77 10.98 -3.60 -9.69
CA PRO A 77 10.81 -2.16 -9.59
C PRO A 77 9.36 -1.73 -9.81
N SER A 78 8.62 -2.43 -10.67
CA SER A 78 7.18 -2.25 -10.87
C SER A 78 6.45 -3.48 -10.32
N LEU A 79 5.53 -3.24 -9.39
CA LEU A 79 4.57 -4.23 -8.88
C LEU A 79 3.17 -3.70 -9.08
N LYS A 80 2.32 -4.50 -9.74
CA LYS A 80 0.92 -4.15 -9.91
C LYS A 80 0.23 -4.06 -8.54
N THR A 81 -0.39 -2.92 -8.26
CA THR A 81 -1.19 -2.73 -7.05
C THR A 81 -2.41 -3.64 -7.07
N VAL A 82 -2.73 -4.16 -5.89
CA VAL A 82 -3.88 -5.04 -5.68
C VAL A 82 -5.04 -4.15 -5.25
N GLN A 83 -5.99 -3.89 -6.15
CA GLN A 83 -7.10 -3.01 -5.86
C GLN A 83 -8.06 -3.59 -4.80
N GLY A 84 -8.70 -2.71 -4.04
CA GLY A 84 -9.72 -3.12 -3.07
C GLY A 84 -9.18 -3.89 -1.87
N THR A 85 -7.93 -3.64 -1.46
CA THR A 85 -7.32 -4.22 -0.25
C THR A 85 -8.21 -4.09 0.98
N LEU A 86 -8.97 -2.97 1.07
CA LEU A 86 -9.95 -2.66 2.11
C LEU A 86 -10.96 -3.77 2.41
N LYS A 87 -11.29 -4.61 1.42
CA LYS A 87 -12.29 -5.68 1.56
C LYS A 87 -11.65 -7.05 1.78
N VAL A 88 -10.33 -7.16 1.72
CA VAL A 88 -9.62 -8.44 1.75
C VAL A 88 -9.52 -8.97 3.17
N HIS A 89 -10.01 -10.19 3.37
CA HIS A 89 -9.87 -10.95 4.63
C HIS A 89 -8.87 -12.10 4.52
N GLN A 90 -8.57 -12.56 3.31
CA GLN A 90 -7.61 -13.62 3.09
C GLN A 90 -6.81 -13.43 1.81
N LEU A 91 -5.50 -13.64 1.90
CA LEU A 91 -4.58 -13.73 0.78
C LEU A 91 -3.97 -15.14 0.74
N VAL A 92 -3.93 -15.74 -0.44
CA VAL A 92 -3.30 -17.04 -0.70
C VAL A 92 -2.33 -16.89 -1.87
N SER A 93 -1.14 -17.45 -1.76
CA SER A 93 -0.23 -17.62 -2.89
C SER A 93 0.26 -19.05 -2.93
N THR A 94 0.05 -19.75 -4.04
CA THR A 94 0.58 -21.09 -4.32
C THR A 94 1.68 -21.08 -5.38
N ASP A 95 1.71 -20.01 -6.18
CA ASP A 95 2.56 -19.89 -7.36
C ASP A 95 3.32 -18.56 -7.29
N PRO A 96 4.63 -18.56 -7.60
CA PRO A 96 5.42 -17.32 -7.58
C PRO A 96 4.83 -16.23 -8.48
N GLY A 97 4.65 -15.03 -7.92
CA GLY A 97 4.09 -13.88 -8.64
C GLY A 97 2.58 -13.92 -8.84
N LYS A 98 1.87 -14.87 -8.24
CA LYS A 98 0.41 -14.91 -8.24
C LYS A 98 -0.13 -14.87 -6.82
N ILE A 99 -1.16 -14.07 -6.61
CA ILE A 99 -1.91 -14.05 -5.36
C ILE A 99 -3.39 -14.22 -5.66
N LYS A 100 -4.11 -14.83 -4.73
CA LYS A 100 -5.55 -14.96 -4.71
C LYS A 100 -6.06 -14.29 -3.45
N VAL A 101 -7.00 -13.37 -3.59
CA VAL A 101 -7.60 -12.66 -2.45
C VAL A 101 -9.07 -13.04 -2.30
N ARG A 102 -9.57 -12.98 -1.08
CA ARG A 102 -10.98 -13.19 -0.78
C ARG A 102 -11.50 -12.10 0.15
N GLU A 103 -12.75 -11.76 -0.08
CA GLU A 103 -13.51 -10.90 0.83
C GLU A 103 -13.98 -11.66 2.07
N VAL A 104 -13.97 -13.00 2.05
CA VAL A 104 -14.27 -13.87 3.20
C VAL A 104 -13.24 -14.99 3.30
N SER A 105 -12.67 -15.18 4.49
CA SER A 105 -11.65 -16.20 4.75
C SER A 105 -12.19 -17.63 4.65
N CYS A 106 -11.42 -18.54 4.06
CA CYS A 106 -11.74 -19.95 3.98
C CYS A 106 -10.60 -20.82 4.51
N PHE A 107 -10.94 -21.89 5.25
CA PHE A 107 -9.96 -22.80 5.87
C PHE A 107 -10.07 -24.25 5.37
N CYS A 108 -10.79 -24.50 4.26
CA CYS A 108 -10.97 -25.84 3.73
C CYS A 108 -9.65 -26.45 3.23
N ARG A 109 -8.91 -25.70 2.41
CA ARG A 109 -7.58 -26.04 1.88
C ARG A 109 -6.95 -24.79 1.25
N PRO A 110 -5.60 -24.71 1.14
CA PRO A 110 -4.92 -23.52 0.62
C PRO A 110 -5.46 -23.07 -0.74
N ALA A 111 -5.67 -24.01 -1.68
CA ALA A 111 -6.29 -23.76 -2.98
C ALA A 111 -7.73 -24.31 -3.02
N CYS A 112 -8.72 -23.49 -2.70
CA CYS A 112 -10.14 -23.81 -2.90
C CYS A 112 -10.91 -22.64 -3.54
N ASP A 113 -12.05 -22.94 -4.15
CA ASP A 113 -12.85 -21.94 -4.88
C ASP A 113 -13.99 -21.35 -4.02
N CYS A 114 -14.02 -21.65 -2.72
CA CYS A 114 -15.00 -21.10 -1.79
C CYS A 114 -14.96 -19.57 -1.78
N TYR A 115 -16.12 -18.91 -1.81
CA TYR A 115 -16.24 -17.45 -1.80
C TYR A 115 -15.54 -16.75 -2.98
N SER A 116 -15.39 -17.45 -4.12
CA SER A 116 -14.96 -16.87 -5.40
C SER A 116 -13.67 -16.03 -5.30
N PRO A 117 -12.51 -16.65 -5.02
CA PRO A 117 -11.25 -15.92 -4.90
C PRO A 117 -10.90 -15.14 -6.18
N LYS A 118 -10.49 -13.88 -6.02
CA LYS A 118 -10.01 -13.02 -7.11
C LYS A 118 -8.51 -13.22 -7.29
N GLU A 119 -8.06 -13.52 -8.50
CA GLU A 119 -6.64 -13.75 -8.82
C GLU A 119 -5.98 -12.48 -9.33
N PHE A 120 -4.78 -12.19 -8.83
CA PHE A 120 -3.92 -11.10 -9.25
C PHE A 120 -2.54 -11.64 -9.61
N ILE A 121 -2.00 -11.17 -10.74
CA ILE A 121 -0.66 -11.47 -11.21
C ILE A 121 0.20 -10.23 -10.93
N LEU A 122 1.25 -10.42 -10.14
CA LEU A 122 2.14 -9.34 -9.68
C LEU A 122 3.26 -9.02 -10.67
N LYS A 123 3.45 -9.84 -11.71
CA LYS A 123 4.45 -9.59 -12.76
C LYS A 123 3.84 -8.80 -13.91
N GLU A 124 4.48 -7.70 -14.29
CA GLU A 124 4.29 -7.10 -15.61
C GLU A 124 5.09 -7.86 -16.67
N ASN A 125 4.46 -8.13 -17.82
CA ASN A 125 5.21 -8.23 -19.06
C ASN A 125 5.66 -6.81 -19.40
N ALA A 126 6.96 -6.54 -19.34
CA ALA A 126 7.54 -5.26 -19.71
C ALA A 126 7.09 -4.84 -21.12
N ALA A 127 6.15 -3.90 -21.18
CA ALA A 127 5.83 -3.10 -22.34
C ALA A 127 5.03 -1.89 -21.87
N SER A 128 5.68 -0.96 -21.18
CA SER A 128 5.19 0.41 -21.06
C SER A 128 6.28 1.34 -21.54
N GLU A 129 5.98 2.00 -22.65
CA GLU A 129 6.81 2.94 -23.39
C GLU A 129 7.33 4.04 -22.45
N GLU A 130 8.64 4.29 -22.53
CA GLU A 130 9.30 5.45 -21.94
C GLU A 130 8.59 6.73 -22.41
N LYS A 131 7.74 7.30 -21.56
CA LYS A 131 7.32 8.70 -21.72
C LYS A 131 8.34 9.57 -21.02
N ALA A 132 8.81 10.58 -21.77
CA ALA A 132 9.82 11.55 -21.35
C ALA A 132 9.58 12.06 -19.92
N GLU A 133 10.62 11.95 -19.10
CA GLU A 133 10.64 12.40 -17.70
C GLU A 133 10.46 13.92 -17.62
N GLU A 134 9.25 14.35 -17.32
CA GLU A 134 9.05 15.68 -16.71
C GLU A 134 9.35 15.56 -15.21
N SER A 135 10.27 16.37 -14.70
CA SER A 135 10.64 16.39 -13.29
C SER A 135 9.53 17.04 -12.46
N ILE A 136 8.94 16.27 -11.53
CA ILE A 136 7.88 16.75 -10.63
C ILE A 136 8.52 17.42 -9.43
N GLU A 137 8.07 18.64 -9.08
CA GLU A 137 8.60 19.41 -7.95
C GLU A 137 7.61 19.49 -6.78
N VAL A 138 8.13 19.73 -5.57
CA VAL A 138 7.30 19.98 -4.37
C VAL A 138 6.49 21.26 -4.56
N GLY A 139 5.19 21.20 -4.27
CA GLY A 139 4.22 22.28 -4.48
C GLY A 139 3.50 22.22 -5.83
N GLN A 140 3.86 21.28 -6.70
CA GLN A 140 3.20 21.10 -7.99
C GLN A 140 1.87 20.37 -7.84
N TRP A 141 0.89 20.76 -8.66
CA TRP A 141 -0.39 20.07 -8.75
C TRP A 141 -0.29 18.89 -9.71
N VAL A 142 -0.79 17.76 -9.24
CA VAL A 142 -0.77 16.49 -9.97
C VAL A 142 -2.14 15.84 -9.95
N LEU A 143 -2.42 15.04 -10.96
CA LEU A 143 -3.58 14.16 -11.02
C LEU A 143 -3.10 12.72 -10.79
N VAL A 144 -3.54 12.12 -9.69
CA VAL A 144 -3.19 10.74 -9.34
C VAL A 144 -4.34 9.78 -9.61
N GLU A 145 -4.03 8.56 -10.04
CA GLU A 145 -5.00 7.47 -10.16
C GLU A 145 -4.85 6.51 -8.97
N TYR A 146 -5.96 6.24 -8.29
CA TYR A 146 -6.03 5.26 -7.22
C TYR A 146 -7.32 4.45 -7.34
N ASP A 147 -7.19 3.11 -7.35
CA ASP A 147 -8.33 2.18 -7.49
C ASP A 147 -9.26 2.46 -8.70
N GLY A 148 -8.71 3.04 -9.78
CA GLY A 148 -9.44 3.39 -11.00
C GLY A 148 -10.10 4.76 -10.99
N ASP A 149 -10.07 5.45 -9.84
CA ASP A 149 -10.56 6.82 -9.71
C ASP A 149 -9.42 7.84 -9.78
N LEU A 150 -9.73 9.04 -10.27
CA LEU A 150 -8.77 10.13 -10.43
C LEU A 150 -8.94 11.18 -9.34
N TYR A 151 -7.84 11.56 -8.69
CA TYR A 151 -7.81 12.51 -7.60
C TYR A 151 -6.79 13.62 -7.88
N PRO A 152 -7.19 14.90 -7.91
CA PRO A 152 -6.24 16.00 -7.97
C PRO A 152 -5.65 16.27 -6.58
N GLY A 153 -4.37 16.59 -6.53
CA GLY A 153 -3.71 16.94 -5.28
C GLY A 153 -2.40 17.70 -5.49
N THR A 154 -1.83 18.18 -4.41
CA THR A 154 -0.57 18.93 -4.41
C THR A 154 0.55 18.08 -3.83
N VAL A 155 1.71 18.03 -4.47
CA VAL A 155 2.88 17.30 -3.97
C VAL A 155 3.45 18.02 -2.76
N THR A 156 3.49 17.38 -1.60
CA THR A 156 4.00 17.96 -0.36
C THR A 156 5.41 17.51 -0.02
N GLN A 157 5.79 16.29 -0.41
CA GLN A 157 7.11 15.74 -0.16
C GLN A 157 7.51 14.76 -1.27
N ILE A 158 8.82 14.68 -1.55
CA ILE A 158 9.40 13.70 -2.47
C ILE A 158 10.53 12.99 -1.73
N VAL A 159 10.49 11.66 -1.72
CA VAL A 159 11.53 10.81 -1.15
C VAL A 159 11.84 9.72 -2.17
N GLU A 160 13.04 9.80 -2.76
CA GLU A 160 13.47 8.91 -3.85
C GLU A 160 12.49 8.97 -5.04
N ASP A 161 11.70 7.92 -5.26
CA ASP A 161 10.69 7.82 -6.32
C ASP A 161 9.25 7.74 -5.77
N GLN A 162 9.06 8.14 -4.51
CA GLN A 162 7.77 8.21 -3.85
C GLN A 162 7.38 9.68 -3.61
N PHE A 163 6.12 9.98 -3.87
CA PHE A 163 5.55 11.32 -3.85
C PHE A 163 4.41 11.36 -2.83
N GLU A 164 4.58 12.16 -1.78
CA GLU A 164 3.50 12.46 -0.85
C GLU A 164 2.60 13.53 -1.49
N VAL A 165 1.31 13.22 -1.66
CA VAL A 165 0.34 14.10 -2.29
C VAL A 165 -0.83 14.34 -1.34
N ASP A 166 -1.16 15.62 -1.16
CA ASP A 166 -2.36 16.09 -0.45
C ASP A 166 -3.53 16.14 -1.43
N THR A 167 -4.32 15.06 -1.48
CA THR A 167 -5.38 14.85 -2.47
C THR A 167 -6.74 15.37 -2.01
N MET A 168 -7.52 15.93 -2.92
CA MET A 168 -8.91 16.28 -2.67
C MET A 168 -9.83 15.06 -2.77
N ASN A 169 -10.96 15.09 -2.06
CA ASN A 169 -12.00 14.06 -2.16
C ASN A 169 -12.93 14.31 -3.35
N CYS A 170 -13.37 13.23 -3.99
CA CYS A 170 -14.36 13.27 -5.07
C CYS A 170 -15.78 13.46 -4.52
N ALA A 171 -16.50 14.47 -5.00
CA ALA A 171 -17.92 14.73 -4.73
C ALA A 171 -18.82 14.46 -5.95
N GLY A 172 -18.25 13.93 -7.03
CA GLY A 172 -18.95 13.64 -8.28
C GLY A 172 -18.05 13.85 -9.49
N GLU A 173 -18.67 13.89 -10.67
CA GLU A 173 -17.94 14.00 -11.92
C GLU A 173 -17.17 15.32 -12.03
N ASN A 174 -15.83 15.24 -12.14
CA ASN A 174 -14.92 16.39 -12.18
C ASN A 174 -15.20 17.43 -11.08
N ARG A 175 -15.60 16.97 -9.88
CA ARG A 175 -15.95 17.83 -8.76
C ARG A 175 -15.27 17.30 -7.50
N PHE A 176 -14.42 18.14 -6.93
CA PHE A 176 -13.55 17.80 -5.81
C PHE A 176 -13.71 18.79 -4.68
N PHE A 177 -13.41 18.39 -3.46
CA PHE A 177 -13.44 19.28 -2.30
C PHE A 177 -12.42 18.85 -1.25
N TYR A 178 -11.93 19.81 -0.47
CA TYR A 178 -11.22 19.50 0.75
C TYR A 178 -12.23 19.19 1.85
N PRO A 179 -12.11 18.05 2.55
CA PRO A 179 -12.95 17.76 3.70
C PRO A 179 -12.76 18.86 4.76
N SER A 180 -13.86 19.36 5.32
CA SER A 180 -13.84 20.48 6.29
C SER A 180 -13.20 20.10 7.64
N ILE A 181 -12.99 18.80 7.85
CA ILE A 181 -12.26 18.22 8.97
C ILE A 181 -11.12 17.43 8.32
N GLY A 182 -9.93 18.03 8.27
CA GLY A 182 -8.74 17.31 7.84
C GLY A 182 -8.36 16.32 8.95
N PHE A 183 -8.31 15.03 8.64
CA PHE A 183 -7.67 14.10 9.54
C PHE A 183 -6.14 14.26 9.36
N PRO A 184 -5.36 14.30 10.45
CA PRO A 184 -3.90 14.21 10.34
C PRO A 184 -3.56 12.84 9.72
N GLY A 185 -3.36 12.80 8.40
CA GLY A 185 -3.19 11.55 7.65
C GLY A 185 -3.74 11.54 6.22
N ASP A 186 -4.46 12.57 5.77
CA ASP A 186 -5.01 12.62 4.39
C ASP A 186 -3.94 12.83 3.29
N LYS A 187 -2.66 12.85 3.66
CA LYS A 187 -1.53 12.84 2.75
C LYS A 187 -1.14 11.39 2.44
N VAL A 188 -1.21 11.04 1.17
CA VAL A 188 -0.97 9.67 0.72
C VAL A 188 0.29 9.63 -0.14
N TRP A 189 1.08 8.57 0.04
CA TRP A 189 2.27 8.31 -0.76
C TRP A 189 1.89 7.55 -2.04
N TYR A 190 2.32 8.08 -3.17
CA TYR A 190 2.10 7.54 -4.50
C TYR A 190 3.43 7.26 -5.17
N PHE A 191 3.47 6.24 -6.04
CA PHE A 191 4.59 6.02 -6.94
C PHE A 191 4.43 6.89 -8.19
N ARG A 192 5.53 7.10 -8.94
CA ARG A 192 5.50 7.86 -10.20
C ARG A 192 4.43 7.34 -11.17
N ASP A 193 4.24 6.03 -11.24
CA ASP A 193 3.25 5.37 -12.12
C ASP A 193 1.78 5.71 -11.79
N ASN A 194 1.52 6.12 -10.55
CA ASN A 194 0.20 6.57 -10.13
C ASN A 194 -0.07 8.02 -10.53
N ILE A 195 0.96 8.81 -10.85
CA ILE A 195 0.83 10.20 -11.30
C ILE A 195 0.58 10.21 -12.80
N LYS A 196 -0.61 10.63 -13.21
CA LYS A 196 -1.03 10.63 -14.62
C LYS A 196 -0.63 11.89 -15.35
N ASP A 197 -0.80 13.03 -14.71
CA ASP A 197 -0.54 14.32 -15.33
C ASP A 197 -0.12 15.34 -14.29
N MET A 198 0.68 16.30 -14.73
CA MET A 198 0.86 17.55 -14.02
C MET A 198 -0.25 18.49 -14.47
N ILE A 199 -1.01 19.01 -13.52
CA ILE A 199 -2.19 19.83 -13.81
C ILE A 199 -1.96 21.25 -13.30
N PRO A 200 -2.58 22.27 -13.91
CA PRO A 200 -2.68 23.56 -13.26
C PRO A 200 -3.56 23.45 -12.01
N GLU A 201 -3.45 24.44 -11.12
CA GLU A 201 -4.30 24.53 -9.93
C GLU A 201 -5.80 24.38 -10.29
N PRO A 202 -6.53 23.46 -9.64
CA PRO A 202 -7.94 23.25 -9.90
C PRO A 202 -8.77 24.53 -9.70
N MET A 203 -9.71 24.80 -10.61
CA MET A 203 -10.53 26.01 -10.57
C MET A 203 -11.76 25.82 -9.67
N PRO A 204 -12.23 26.88 -8.98
CA PRO A 204 -13.48 26.83 -8.22
C PRO A 204 -14.68 26.48 -9.10
N ALA A 205 -15.33 25.35 -8.82
CA ALA A 205 -16.54 24.89 -9.50
C ALA A 205 -17.83 25.58 -9.00
N THR A 206 -17.72 26.35 -7.90
CA THR A 206 -18.85 27.06 -7.27
C THR A 206 -18.39 28.42 -6.77
N SER A 207 -19.31 29.37 -6.68
CA SER A 207 -19.05 30.72 -6.14
C SER A 207 -18.57 30.71 -4.69
N SER A 208 -18.87 29.65 -3.93
CA SER A 208 -18.41 29.48 -2.56
C SER A 208 -16.97 28.97 -2.43
N ALA A 209 -16.29 28.65 -3.55
CA ALA A 209 -14.93 28.07 -3.59
C ALA A 209 -14.73 26.84 -2.67
N ARG A 210 -15.81 26.08 -2.44
CA ARG A 210 -15.77 24.83 -1.64
C ARG A 210 -15.60 23.59 -2.49
N HIS A 211 -15.90 23.71 -3.77
CA HIS A 211 -15.72 22.66 -4.75
C HIS A 211 -14.81 23.17 -5.86
N PHE A 212 -13.96 22.28 -6.35
CA PHE A 212 -12.97 22.53 -7.39
C PHE A 212 -13.16 21.54 -8.54
N SER A 213 -12.71 21.92 -9.73
CA SER A 213 -12.75 21.10 -10.93
C SER A 213 -11.41 21.19 -11.67
N VAL A 214 -10.95 20.06 -12.19
CA VAL A 214 -9.79 20.01 -13.09
C VAL A 214 -10.21 20.52 -14.46
N ALA A 215 -9.27 21.10 -15.22
CA ALA A 215 -9.54 21.56 -16.57
C ALA A 215 -10.19 20.45 -17.42
N ALA A 216 -11.29 20.79 -18.11
CA ALA A 216 -12.12 19.81 -18.81
C ALA A 216 -11.35 19.00 -19.86
N GLU A 217 -10.33 19.59 -20.48
CA GLU A 217 -9.47 18.94 -21.47
C GLU A 217 -8.63 17.81 -20.85
N ILE A 218 -8.03 18.07 -19.69
CA ILE A 218 -7.22 17.11 -18.93
C ILE A 218 -8.14 16.02 -18.37
N TRP A 219 -9.29 16.40 -17.81
CA TRP A 219 -10.27 15.44 -17.31
C TRP A 219 -10.76 14.50 -18.42
N ALA A 220 -11.09 15.05 -19.59
CA ALA A 220 -11.54 14.26 -20.73
C ALA A 220 -10.43 13.40 -21.36
N LYS A 221 -9.14 13.79 -21.22
CA LYS A 221 -8.00 12.98 -21.68
C LYS A 221 -7.91 11.67 -20.91
N TRP A 222 -8.01 11.72 -19.58
CA TRP A 222 -7.83 10.52 -18.74
C TRP A 222 -9.10 9.71 -18.58
N ARG A 223 -10.28 10.34 -18.59
CA ARG A 223 -11.55 9.62 -18.52
C ARG A 223 -11.86 8.80 -19.78
N ARG A 224 -11.45 9.25 -20.97
CA ARG A 224 -11.65 8.50 -22.23
C ARG A 224 -10.70 7.32 -22.41
N GLY A 225 -9.77 7.11 -21.48
CA GLY A 225 -8.88 5.94 -21.47
C GLY A 225 -9.61 4.61 -21.26
N GLU A 226 -10.83 4.63 -20.70
CA GLU A 226 -11.62 3.41 -20.39
C GLU A 226 -12.44 2.85 -21.57
N GLU A 227 -12.52 3.53 -22.72
CA GLU A 227 -13.29 3.03 -23.88
C GLU A 227 -12.43 2.23 -24.89
N ARG A 228 -11.16 1.94 -24.56
CA ARG A 228 -10.28 1.09 -25.36
C ARG A 228 -9.46 0.11 -24.51
N ARG A 229 -10.10 -0.97 -24.05
CA ARG A 229 -9.74 -2.38 -24.33
C ARG A 229 -10.41 -3.33 -23.35
#